data_AF-A0A7K2X7A1-F1
#
_entry.id   AF-A0A7K2X7A1-F1
#
_cell.length_a   1.000
_cell.length_b   1.000
_cell.length_c   1.000
_cell.angle_alpha   90.00
_cell.angle_beta   90.00
_cell.angle_gamma   90.00
#
_symmetry.space_group_name_H-M   'P 1'
#
loop_
_entity.id
_entity.type
_entity.pdbx_description
1 polymer ?
#
loop_
_entity_poly.entity_id
_entity_poly.type
_entity_poly.pdbx_seq_one_letter_code
_entity_poly.pdbx_strand_id
1 'polypeptide(L)'
;LLDAGTDLTGADLVVGSSAGAVVGARLGAIGLPELYERELGDEDVEPAARLGVPTLLRYAVAVLRSRTPEEYGRRIGRLALGARTVDGATRRETVVRRLGPATEWPGRPLLVTAVDAVTGELVAYGATDGVPLADAVTASCAVPGLWPPATVGGRRLIDGGIHSTANAHLAAGYEGVVVLAPDGRGSKVIPSPERQGADLAAAGARVEVITPDADSRAAFGRNALDPAHRAAA
;
A
#
# COMPACT_ATOMS: atom_id res chain seq x y z
N LEU A 1 16.58 8.11 6.27
CA LEU A 1 16.41 9.42 5.59
C LEU A 1 16.53 10.57 6.58
N LEU A 2 15.70 10.59 7.63
CA LEU A 2 15.76 11.64 8.66
C LEU A 2 17.16 11.76 9.29
N ASP A 3 17.77 10.64 9.71
CA ASP A 3 19.13 10.64 10.28
C ASP A 3 20.22 11.13 9.31
N ALA A 4 19.96 11.05 8.00
CA ALA A 4 20.82 11.58 6.96
C ALA A 4 20.51 13.05 6.60
N GLY A 5 19.62 13.70 7.37
CA GLY A 5 19.24 15.11 7.20
C GLY A 5 18.11 15.36 6.20
N THR A 6 17.44 14.32 5.68
CA THR A 6 16.28 14.46 4.78
C THR A 6 14.97 14.20 5.52
N ASP A 7 14.28 15.27 5.87
CA ASP A 7 12.95 15.20 6.48
C ASP A 7 11.85 15.25 5.41
N LEU A 8 11.09 14.16 5.29
CA LEU A 8 9.95 14.04 4.37
C LEU A 8 8.60 14.23 5.06
N THR A 9 8.58 14.51 6.37
CA THR A 9 7.32 14.65 7.14
C THR A 9 6.53 15.90 6.74
N GLY A 10 7.20 16.88 6.15
CA GLY A 10 6.62 18.11 5.58
C GLY A 10 6.20 18.02 4.11
N ALA A 11 6.06 16.82 3.53
CA ALA A 11 5.61 16.68 2.15
C ALA A 11 4.19 17.25 1.95
N ASP A 12 3.99 17.98 0.85
CA ASP A 12 2.71 18.58 0.47
C ASP A 12 1.61 17.54 0.17
N LEU A 13 2.04 16.32 -0.21
CA LEU A 13 1.16 15.18 -0.47
C LEU A 13 1.85 13.88 -0.07
N VAL A 14 1.10 13.01 0.62
CA VAL A 14 1.47 11.61 0.83
C VAL A 14 0.51 10.72 0.06
N VAL A 15 1.03 9.78 -0.73
CA VAL A 15 0.25 8.74 -1.40
C VAL A 15 0.54 7.40 -0.74
N GLY A 16 -0.48 6.79 -0.14
CA GLY A 16 -0.40 5.54 0.60
C GLY A 16 -1.09 4.39 -0.12
N SER A 17 -0.36 3.28 -0.29
CA SER A 17 -0.91 2.00 -0.77
C SER A 17 -0.55 0.92 0.23
N SER A 18 -1.53 0.14 0.70
CA SER A 18 -1.31 -0.96 1.66
C SER A 18 -0.56 -0.49 2.91
N ALA A 19 0.63 -1.02 3.21
CA ALA A 19 1.48 -0.56 4.30
C ALA A 19 1.76 0.96 4.27
N GLY A 20 1.91 1.55 3.08
CA GLY A 20 2.10 3.00 2.92
C GLY A 20 0.89 3.82 3.35
N ALA A 21 -0.33 3.27 3.27
CA ALA A 21 -1.53 3.94 3.77
C ALA A 21 -1.56 4.00 5.30
N VAL A 22 -1.11 2.94 5.97
CA VAL A 22 -0.97 2.90 7.44
C VAL A 22 0.09 3.89 7.90
N VAL A 23 1.27 3.87 7.29
CA VAL A 23 2.36 4.81 7.61
C VAL A 23 1.94 6.26 7.33
N GLY A 24 1.35 6.52 6.15
CA GLY A 24 0.89 7.85 5.75
C GLY A 24 -0.15 8.46 6.71
N ALA A 25 -1.06 7.62 7.21
CA ALA A 25 -2.02 7.99 8.24
C ALA A 25 -1.34 8.32 9.58
N ARG A 26 -0.42 7.47 10.03
CA ARG A 26 0.27 7.62 11.33
C ARG A 26 1.24 8.80 11.38
N LEU A 27 1.89 9.15 10.27
CA LEU A 27 2.88 10.24 10.18
C LEU A 27 2.35 11.61 10.65
N GLY A 28 1.02 11.79 10.80
CA GLY A 28 0.39 13.04 11.25
C GLY A 28 -0.23 12.97 12.64
N ALA A 29 -0.26 11.77 13.24
CA ALA A 29 -0.83 11.51 14.55
C ALA A 29 0.23 11.37 15.64
N ILE A 30 1.44 10.92 15.29
CA ILE A 30 2.59 10.75 16.20
C ILE A 30 3.89 11.18 15.54
N GLY A 31 4.89 11.51 16.35
CA GLY A 31 6.23 11.87 15.87
C GLY A 31 6.93 10.69 15.17
N LEU A 32 7.72 10.97 14.13
CA LEU A 32 8.41 9.93 13.37
C LEU A 32 9.32 9.01 14.21
N PRO A 33 10.06 9.50 15.23
CA PRO A 33 10.81 8.61 16.13
C PRO A 33 9.90 7.66 16.91
N GLU A 34 8.79 8.14 17.46
CA GLU A 34 7.82 7.30 18.19
C GLU A 34 7.16 6.27 17.25
N LEU A 35 6.85 6.67 16.01
CA LEU A 35 6.35 5.76 14.99
C LEU A 35 7.35 4.63 14.71
N TYR A 36 8.64 4.98 14.57
CA TYR A 36 9.69 3.99 14.31
C TYR A 36 9.82 2.99 15.46
N GLU A 37 9.89 3.46 16.72
CA GLU A 37 9.94 2.61 17.91
C GLU A 37 8.73 1.67 18.01
N ARG A 38 7.53 2.15 17.66
CA ARG A 38 6.32 1.31 17.61
C ARG A 38 6.36 0.25 16.53
N GLU A 39 7.00 0.51 15.40
CA GLU A 39 7.17 -0.51 14.35
C GLU A 39 8.20 -1.58 14.73
N LEU A 40 9.17 -1.25 15.60
CA LEU A 40 10.11 -2.20 16.20
C LEU A 40 9.46 -3.06 17.29
N GLY A 41 8.48 -2.50 18.02
CA GLY A 41 7.75 -3.19 19.07
C GLY A 41 6.87 -4.37 18.61
N ASP A 42 6.58 -5.28 19.55
CA ASP A 42 5.77 -6.48 19.32
C ASP A 42 4.25 -6.24 19.42
N GLU A 43 3.81 -5.03 19.79
CA GLU A 43 2.42 -4.75 20.20
C GLU A 43 1.38 -4.88 19.06
N ASP A 44 1.80 -4.81 17.80
CA ASP A 44 0.92 -4.79 16.60
C ASP A 44 1.25 -5.89 15.58
N VAL A 45 1.81 -7.01 16.04
CA VAL A 45 2.21 -8.12 15.16
C VAL A 45 0.98 -8.85 14.60
N GLU A 46 0.72 -8.65 13.31
CA GLU A 46 -0.17 -9.52 12.56
C GLU A 46 0.49 -10.89 12.38
N PRO A 47 -0.26 -12.00 12.47
CA PRO A 47 0.27 -13.32 12.15
C PRO A 47 0.94 -13.29 10.78
N ALA A 48 2.11 -13.92 10.65
CA ALA A 48 2.85 -14.00 9.39
C ALA A 48 1.97 -14.62 8.30
N ALA A 49 1.32 -13.77 7.52
CA ALA A 49 0.31 -14.17 6.56
C ALA A 49 1.00 -14.35 5.21
N ARG A 50 0.82 -15.53 4.58
CA ARG A 50 1.46 -15.87 3.31
C ARG A 50 0.42 -16.24 2.27
N LEU A 51 0.61 -15.72 1.06
CA LEU A 51 -0.16 -16.17 -0.09
C LEU A 51 0.23 -17.60 -0.43
N GLY A 52 -0.77 -18.49 -0.50
CA GLY A 52 -0.55 -19.86 -0.94
C GLY A 52 -0.09 -19.92 -2.41
N VAL A 53 0.68 -20.95 -2.74
CA VAL A 53 1.15 -21.23 -4.11
C VAL A 53 0.02 -21.17 -5.16
N PRO A 54 -1.19 -21.73 -4.92
CA PRO A 54 -2.29 -21.62 -5.87
C PRO A 54 -2.72 -20.17 -6.15
N THR A 55 -2.69 -19.30 -5.16
CA THR A 55 -3.01 -17.87 -5.31
C THR A 55 -1.93 -17.17 -6.11
N LEU A 56 -0.65 -17.42 -5.80
CA LEU A 56 0.48 -16.87 -6.57
C LEU A 56 0.43 -17.27 -8.06
N LEU A 57 0.08 -18.53 -8.35
CA LEU A 57 -0.11 -18.98 -9.73
C LEU A 57 -1.26 -18.23 -10.42
N ARG A 58 -2.38 -18.00 -9.73
CA ARG A 58 -3.50 -17.23 -10.27
C ARG A 58 -3.12 -15.76 -10.54
N TYR A 59 -2.28 -15.17 -9.69
CA TYR A 59 -1.71 -13.83 -9.92
C TYR A 59 -0.86 -13.81 -11.19
N ALA A 60 0.07 -14.77 -11.35
CA ALA A 60 0.90 -14.87 -12.54
C ALA A 60 0.06 -15.06 -13.81
N VAL A 61 -0.96 -15.92 -13.78
CA VAL A 61 -1.90 -16.10 -14.91
C VAL A 61 -2.68 -14.82 -15.18
N ALA A 62 -3.13 -14.10 -14.15
CA ALA A 62 -3.85 -12.84 -14.31
C ALA A 62 -2.99 -11.81 -15.04
N VAL A 63 -1.74 -11.62 -14.60
CA VAL A 63 -0.73 -10.78 -15.27
C VAL A 63 -0.59 -11.21 -16.74
N LEU A 64 -0.33 -12.49 -17.00
CA LEU A 64 -0.04 -12.99 -18.34
C LEU A 64 -1.16 -12.73 -19.36
N ARG A 65 -2.43 -12.86 -18.97
CA ARG A 65 -3.54 -12.63 -19.91
C ARG A 65 -4.15 -11.22 -19.85
N SER A 66 -3.62 -10.30 -19.05
CA SER A 66 -4.05 -8.90 -19.02
C SER A 66 -3.16 -8.03 -19.91
N ARG A 67 -3.71 -6.90 -20.35
CA ARG A 67 -3.01 -5.86 -21.12
C ARG A 67 -2.97 -4.51 -20.39
N THR A 68 -3.94 -4.24 -19.52
CA THR A 68 -3.99 -3.00 -18.72
C THR A 68 -4.07 -3.31 -17.22
N PRO A 69 -3.73 -2.34 -16.35
CA PRO A 69 -3.94 -2.44 -14.91
C PRO A 69 -5.39 -2.76 -14.53
N GLU A 70 -6.38 -2.19 -15.21
CA GLU A 70 -7.81 -2.42 -14.92
C GLU A 70 -8.24 -3.83 -15.31
N GLU A 71 -7.77 -4.37 -16.45
CA GLU A 71 -8.00 -5.77 -16.81
C GLU A 71 -7.41 -6.73 -15.78
N TYR A 72 -6.22 -6.41 -15.26
CA TYR A 72 -5.58 -7.15 -14.18
C TYR A 72 -6.37 -7.04 -12.87
N GLY A 73 -6.74 -5.82 -12.48
CA GLY A 73 -7.57 -5.50 -11.31
C GLY A 73 -8.88 -6.28 -11.31
N ARG A 74 -9.62 -6.32 -12.42
CA ARG A 74 -10.88 -7.10 -12.53
C ARG A 74 -10.70 -8.59 -12.32
N ARG A 75 -9.56 -9.16 -12.73
CA ARG A 75 -9.28 -10.59 -12.59
C ARG A 75 -8.90 -10.94 -11.17
N ILE A 76 -8.04 -10.11 -10.58
CA ILE A 76 -7.63 -10.25 -9.19
C ILE A 76 -8.83 -9.97 -8.27
N GLY A 77 -9.67 -9.00 -8.58
CA GLY A 77 -10.90 -8.72 -7.86
C GLY A 77 -11.88 -9.89 -7.88
N ARG A 78 -12.09 -10.54 -9.03
CA ARG A 78 -12.84 -11.81 -9.09
C ARG A 78 -12.27 -12.90 -8.20
N LEU A 79 -10.94 -13.02 -8.12
CA LEU A 79 -10.27 -13.94 -7.20
C LEU A 79 -10.54 -13.56 -5.74
N ALA A 80 -10.46 -12.27 -5.41
CA ALA A 80 -10.67 -11.74 -4.06
C ALA A 80 -12.11 -11.99 -3.58
N LEU A 81 -13.10 -11.73 -4.45
CA LEU A 81 -14.52 -11.91 -4.15
C LEU A 81 -14.90 -13.38 -3.89
N GLY A 82 -14.17 -14.32 -4.50
CA GLY A 82 -14.37 -15.76 -4.28
C GLY A 82 -13.46 -16.38 -3.22
N ALA A 83 -12.60 -15.60 -2.56
CA ALA A 83 -11.65 -16.12 -1.57
C ALA A 83 -12.33 -16.34 -0.22
N ARG A 84 -12.01 -17.46 0.43
CA ARG A 84 -12.35 -17.68 1.84
C ARG A 84 -11.34 -16.93 2.70
N THR A 85 -11.81 -15.93 3.42
CA THR A 85 -11.03 -15.04 4.27
C THR A 85 -11.78 -14.82 5.59
N VAL A 86 -11.15 -14.15 6.55
CA VAL A 86 -11.87 -13.63 7.73
C VAL A 86 -12.99 -12.68 7.30
N ASP A 87 -13.97 -12.42 8.17
CA ASP A 87 -15.01 -11.44 7.87
C ASP A 87 -14.44 -10.02 7.85
N GLY A 88 -15.15 -9.12 7.16
CA GLY A 88 -14.71 -7.74 6.94
C GLY A 88 -14.64 -6.91 8.23
N ALA A 89 -15.49 -7.19 9.22
CA ALA A 89 -15.49 -6.45 10.49
C ALA A 89 -14.24 -6.81 11.30
N THR A 90 -13.93 -8.10 11.43
CA THR A 90 -12.68 -8.58 12.04
C THR A 90 -11.46 -7.96 11.37
N ARG A 91 -11.45 -7.91 10.02
CA ARG A 91 -10.31 -7.29 9.31
C ARG A 91 -10.20 -5.79 9.61
N ARG A 92 -11.33 -5.08 9.67
CA ARG A 92 -11.36 -3.65 10.00
C ARG A 92 -10.84 -3.38 11.40
N GLU A 93 -11.23 -4.18 12.40
CA GLU A 93 -10.74 -4.05 13.78
C GLU A 93 -9.22 -4.17 13.88
N THR A 94 -8.66 -5.16 13.18
CA THR A 94 -7.20 -5.31 13.05
C THR A 94 -6.55 -4.06 12.44
N VAL A 95 -7.13 -3.48 11.39
CA VAL A 95 -6.60 -2.28 10.75
C VAL A 95 -6.71 -1.07 11.69
N VAL A 96 -7.80 -0.94 12.46
CA VAL A 96 -7.95 0.12 13.46
C VAL A 96 -6.87 0.01 14.54
N ARG A 97 -6.58 -1.19 15.05
CA ARG A 97 -5.45 -1.40 15.98
C ARG A 97 -4.13 -0.94 15.34
N ARG A 98 -3.89 -1.34 14.08
CA ARG A 98 -2.75 -0.88 13.29
C ARG A 98 -2.75 0.60 12.93
N LEU A 99 -3.84 1.34 13.09
CA LEU A 99 -3.80 2.80 12.96
C LEU A 99 -3.40 3.46 14.28
N GLY A 100 -3.67 2.80 15.40
CA GLY A 100 -3.36 3.31 16.73
C GLY A 100 -4.02 4.68 16.94
N PRO A 101 -3.25 5.74 17.26
CA PRO A 101 -3.80 7.06 17.50
C PRO A 101 -4.29 7.78 16.22
N ALA A 102 -4.02 7.27 15.02
CA ALA A 102 -4.48 7.86 13.77
C ALA A 102 -5.96 7.51 13.50
N THR A 103 -6.86 8.10 14.28
CA THR A 103 -8.32 7.84 14.17
C THR A 103 -9.00 8.70 13.11
N GLU A 104 -8.41 9.85 12.75
CA GLU A 104 -8.93 10.79 11.77
C GLU A 104 -7.90 11.04 10.65
N TRP A 105 -8.39 11.54 9.51
CA TRP A 105 -7.51 11.96 8.44
C TRP A 105 -6.49 13.00 8.96
N PRO A 106 -5.20 12.87 8.61
CA PRO A 106 -4.21 13.84 9.04
C PRO A 106 -4.53 15.23 8.44
N GLY A 107 -4.11 16.29 9.12
CA GLY A 107 -4.30 17.67 8.64
C GLY A 107 -3.57 18.00 7.33
N ARG A 108 -2.66 17.12 6.88
CA ARG A 108 -1.98 17.23 5.59
C ARG A 108 -2.65 16.35 4.52
N PRO A 109 -2.50 16.68 3.23
CA PRO A 109 -3.03 15.84 2.15
C PRO A 109 -2.46 14.42 2.18
N LEU A 110 -3.36 13.45 2.34
CA LEU A 110 -3.10 12.02 2.23
C LEU A 110 -4.09 11.43 1.23
N LEU A 111 -3.57 10.68 0.25
CA LEU A 111 -4.37 9.86 -0.64
C LEU A 111 -4.15 8.38 -0.30
N VAL A 112 -5.23 7.70 0.06
CA VAL A 112 -5.25 6.26 0.35
C VAL A 112 -5.83 5.53 -0.85
N THR A 113 -5.02 4.68 -1.48
CA THR A 113 -5.40 4.02 -2.74
C THR A 113 -6.10 2.68 -2.51
N ALA A 114 -7.06 2.36 -3.36
CA ALA A 114 -7.67 1.03 -3.44
C ALA A 114 -8.09 0.76 -4.90
N VAL A 115 -8.47 -0.48 -5.19
CA VAL A 115 -8.97 -0.87 -6.52
C VAL A 115 -10.38 -1.42 -6.41
N ASP A 116 -11.27 -1.02 -7.31
CA ASP A 116 -12.57 -1.64 -7.42
C ASP A 116 -12.45 -3.09 -7.93
N ALA A 117 -12.93 -4.05 -7.14
CA ALA A 117 -12.82 -5.46 -7.47
C ALA A 117 -13.61 -5.88 -8.72
N VAL A 118 -14.62 -5.10 -9.10
CA VAL A 118 -15.51 -5.38 -10.23
C VAL A 118 -15.04 -4.67 -11.50
N THR A 119 -14.68 -3.39 -11.41
CA THR A 119 -14.27 -2.58 -12.58
C THR A 119 -12.77 -2.59 -12.81
N GLY A 120 -11.97 -2.86 -11.77
CA GLY A 120 -10.50 -2.79 -11.80
C GLY A 120 -9.96 -1.37 -11.75
N GLU A 121 -10.81 -0.37 -11.59
CA GLU A 121 -10.42 1.04 -11.54
C GLU A 121 -9.74 1.36 -10.21
N LEU A 122 -8.66 2.14 -10.30
CA LEU A 122 -8.03 2.77 -9.14
C LEU A 122 -8.98 3.80 -8.55
N VAL A 123 -9.06 3.80 -7.23
CA VAL A 123 -9.65 4.87 -6.43
C VAL A 123 -8.60 5.40 -5.46
N ALA A 124 -8.66 6.70 -5.17
CA ALA A 124 -7.82 7.34 -4.18
C ALA A 124 -8.73 8.18 -3.28
N TYR A 125 -8.75 7.85 -1.99
CA TYR A 125 -9.54 8.56 -0.98
C TYR A 125 -8.67 9.57 -0.24
N GLY A 126 -9.19 10.78 -0.04
CA GLY A 126 -8.67 11.80 0.85
C GLY A 126 -9.72 12.29 1.84
N ALA A 127 -9.32 13.26 2.67
CA ALA A 127 -10.13 13.78 3.77
C ALA A 127 -11.51 14.35 3.33
N THR A 128 -11.63 14.81 2.09
CA THR A 128 -12.85 15.43 1.55
C THR A 128 -13.85 14.46 0.94
N ASP A 129 -13.50 13.18 0.79
CA ASP A 129 -14.35 12.19 0.11
C ASP A 129 -15.46 11.60 1.00
N GLY A 130 -15.54 12.02 2.27
CA GLY A 130 -16.58 11.56 3.20
C GLY A 130 -16.44 10.10 3.64
N VAL A 131 -15.28 9.47 3.40
CA VAL A 131 -14.97 8.10 3.82
C VAL A 131 -14.15 8.15 5.12
N PRO A 132 -14.52 7.40 6.18
CA PRO A 132 -13.70 7.29 7.37
C PRO A 132 -12.29 6.73 7.06
N LEU A 133 -11.25 7.31 7.65
CA LEU A 133 -9.85 6.91 7.42
C LEU A 133 -9.66 5.39 7.58
N ALA A 134 -10.21 4.82 8.66
CA ALA A 134 -10.12 3.39 8.92
C ALA A 134 -10.70 2.53 7.79
N ASP A 135 -11.77 2.98 7.13
CA ASP A 135 -12.43 2.23 6.05
C ASP A 135 -11.61 2.32 4.76
N ALA A 136 -11.08 3.51 4.45
CA ALA A 136 -10.16 3.71 3.32
C ALA A 136 -8.88 2.88 3.47
N VAL A 137 -8.26 2.88 4.65
CA VAL A 137 -7.05 2.10 4.92
C VAL A 137 -7.36 0.60 4.93
N THR A 138 -8.54 0.18 5.43
CA THR A 138 -8.98 -1.22 5.36
C THR A 138 -9.12 -1.69 3.91
N ALA A 139 -9.69 -0.85 3.03
CA ALA A 139 -9.75 -1.12 1.59
C ALA A 139 -8.35 -1.19 0.96
N SER A 140 -7.48 -0.25 1.31
CA SER A 140 -6.10 -0.21 0.80
C SER A 140 -5.27 -1.42 1.22
N CYS A 141 -5.55 -2.01 2.38
CA CYS A 141 -4.87 -3.19 2.90
C CYS A 141 -5.57 -4.52 2.57
N ALA A 142 -6.60 -4.52 1.71
CA ALA A 142 -7.38 -5.71 1.36
C ALA A 142 -6.66 -6.56 0.30
N VAL A 143 -5.52 -7.16 0.68
CA VAL A 143 -4.68 -8.00 -0.18
C VAL A 143 -5.47 -9.21 -0.70
N PRO A 144 -5.70 -9.34 -2.02
CA PRO A 144 -6.53 -10.41 -2.59
C PRO A 144 -6.04 -11.82 -2.28
N GLY A 145 -6.95 -12.65 -1.75
CA GLY A 145 -6.65 -14.02 -1.35
C GLY A 145 -6.03 -14.15 0.05
N LEU A 146 -5.74 -13.03 0.71
CA LEU A 146 -5.30 -12.99 2.10
C LEU A 146 -6.35 -12.33 3.00
N TRP A 147 -6.84 -11.16 2.59
CA TRP A 147 -7.82 -10.37 3.33
C TRP A 147 -9.11 -10.16 2.52
N PRO A 148 -10.27 -10.04 3.19
CA PRO A 148 -11.54 -9.83 2.50
C PRO A 148 -11.56 -8.49 1.75
N PRO A 149 -12.18 -8.39 0.56
CA PRO A 149 -12.44 -7.10 -0.06
C PRO A 149 -13.33 -6.25 0.84
N ALA A 150 -12.89 -5.02 1.13
CA ALA A 150 -13.62 -4.06 1.95
C ALA A 150 -14.86 -3.53 1.21
N THR A 151 -15.87 -3.07 1.95
CA THR A 151 -17.04 -2.41 1.37
C THR A 151 -17.03 -0.94 1.76
N VAL A 152 -16.90 -0.05 0.78
CA VAL A 152 -16.91 1.41 0.99
C VAL A 152 -17.84 2.04 -0.04
N GLY A 153 -18.85 2.79 0.39
CA GLY A 153 -19.82 3.43 -0.52
C GLY A 153 -20.53 2.44 -1.46
N GLY A 154 -20.79 1.21 -1.00
CA GLY A 154 -21.40 0.14 -1.80
C GLY A 154 -20.46 -0.56 -2.79
N ARG A 155 -19.21 -0.13 -2.90
CA ARG A 155 -18.19 -0.75 -3.77
C ARG A 155 -17.40 -1.79 -3.01
N ARG A 156 -16.99 -2.85 -3.70
CA ARG A 156 -16.09 -3.89 -3.16
C ARG A 156 -14.66 -3.56 -3.57
N LEU A 157 -13.81 -3.25 -2.61
CA LEU A 157 -12.47 -2.73 -2.84
C LEU A 157 -11.39 -3.72 -2.40
N ILE A 158 -10.31 -3.75 -3.16
CA ILE A 158 -9.10 -4.52 -2.88
C ILE A 158 -7.88 -3.58 -2.81
N ASP A 159 -6.74 -4.14 -2.39
CA ASP A 159 -5.48 -3.41 -2.22
C ASP A 159 -5.09 -2.56 -3.45
N GLY A 160 -4.73 -1.30 -3.20
CA GLY A 160 -4.33 -0.31 -4.21
C GLY A 160 -3.08 -0.71 -5.00
N GLY A 161 -2.22 -1.53 -4.41
CA GLY A 161 -1.02 -2.10 -5.00
C GLY A 161 -1.28 -2.97 -6.23
N ILE A 162 -2.52 -3.44 -6.41
CA ILE A 162 -2.94 -4.22 -7.59
C ILE A 162 -2.93 -3.38 -8.87
N HIS A 163 -3.23 -2.08 -8.78
CA HIS A 163 -3.21 -1.19 -9.94
C HIS A 163 -1.80 -0.63 -10.19
N SER A 164 -1.10 -0.25 -9.13
CA SER A 164 0.31 0.11 -9.17
C SER A 164 0.95 -0.09 -7.81
N THR A 165 2.15 -0.67 -7.76
CA THR A 165 2.84 -0.99 -6.51
C THR A 165 3.17 0.24 -5.65
N ALA A 166 3.36 1.40 -6.27
CA ALA A 166 3.66 2.66 -5.60
C ALA A 166 2.61 3.76 -5.83
N ASN A 167 1.76 3.62 -6.87
CA ASN A 167 0.81 4.63 -7.31
C ASN A 167 1.43 6.05 -7.50
N ALA A 168 2.71 6.13 -7.90
CA ALA A 168 3.46 7.41 -7.92
C ALA A 168 2.89 8.42 -8.92
N HIS A 169 2.21 7.97 -9.97
CA HIS A 169 1.48 8.83 -10.91
C HIS A 169 0.46 9.78 -10.24
N LEU A 170 -0.04 9.46 -9.03
CA LEU A 170 -0.91 10.36 -8.26
C LEU A 170 -0.19 11.61 -7.73
N ALA A 171 1.14 11.62 -7.76
CA ALA A 171 1.97 12.79 -7.46
C ALA A 171 2.34 13.60 -8.73
N ALA A 172 1.68 13.36 -9.86
CA ALA A 172 1.87 14.18 -11.05
C ALA A 172 1.56 15.66 -10.77
N GLY A 173 2.42 16.56 -11.25
CA GLY A 173 2.30 18.00 -11.04
C GLY A 173 3.11 18.54 -9.84
N TYR A 174 3.69 17.68 -9.00
CA TYR A 174 4.61 18.10 -7.93
C TYR A 174 6.06 18.21 -8.46
N GLU A 175 6.81 19.19 -7.96
CA GLU A 175 8.20 19.45 -8.41
C GLU A 175 9.21 18.42 -7.88
N GLY A 176 8.95 17.84 -6.71
CA GLY A 176 9.81 16.88 -6.03
C GLY A 176 9.00 15.67 -5.58
N VAL A 177 9.43 14.48 -5.95
CA VAL A 177 8.74 13.23 -5.59
C VAL A 177 9.75 12.22 -5.05
N VAL A 178 9.49 11.69 -3.86
CA VAL A 178 10.23 10.55 -3.31
C VAL A 178 9.31 9.34 -3.27
N VAL A 179 9.71 8.27 -3.93
CA VAL A 179 8.97 7.00 -3.95
C VAL A 179 9.66 6.01 -3.04
N LEU A 180 9.01 5.63 -1.93
CA LEU A 180 9.46 4.58 -1.03
C LEU A 180 8.70 3.28 -1.36
N ALA A 181 9.37 2.31 -1.98
CA ALA A 181 8.72 1.08 -2.43
C ALA A 181 9.46 -0.16 -1.92
N PRO A 182 8.94 -0.88 -0.90
CA PRO A 182 9.57 -2.08 -0.34
C PRO A 182 9.54 -3.29 -1.31
N ASP A 183 8.93 -3.15 -2.48
CA ASP A 183 9.08 -4.06 -3.61
C ASP A 183 9.36 -3.24 -4.89
N GLY A 184 10.58 -3.33 -5.40
CA GLY A 184 10.99 -2.68 -6.65
C GLY A 184 10.52 -3.40 -7.92
N ARG A 185 9.74 -4.48 -7.80
CA ARG A 185 9.33 -5.26 -8.97
C ARG A 185 8.14 -4.62 -9.69
N GLY A 186 8.15 -4.82 -11.00
CA GLY A 186 7.02 -4.59 -11.89
C GLY A 186 6.66 -5.86 -12.66
N SER A 187 5.71 -5.73 -13.57
CA SER A 187 5.33 -6.75 -14.54
C SER A 187 5.04 -6.12 -15.89
N LYS A 188 4.64 -6.92 -16.88
CA LYS A 188 4.24 -6.39 -18.19
C LYS A 188 2.97 -5.51 -18.16
N VAL A 189 2.20 -5.54 -17.08
CA VAL A 189 0.96 -4.74 -16.92
C VAL A 189 1.06 -3.71 -15.82
N ILE A 190 1.88 -3.96 -14.79
CA ILE A 190 2.08 -3.04 -13.67
C ILE A 190 3.51 -2.48 -13.75
N PRO A 191 3.70 -1.17 -13.98
CA PRO A 191 5.03 -0.59 -14.06
C PRO A 191 5.77 -0.70 -12.72
N SER A 192 7.08 -0.95 -12.76
CA SER A 192 7.90 -0.92 -11.54
C SER A 192 7.95 0.49 -10.94
N PRO A 193 8.26 0.65 -9.64
CA PRO A 193 8.47 1.96 -9.04
C PRO A 193 9.47 2.83 -9.81
N GLU A 194 10.57 2.24 -10.30
CA GLU A 194 11.58 2.95 -11.10
C GLU A 194 11.00 3.47 -12.40
N ARG A 195 10.15 2.66 -13.07
CA ARG A 195 9.48 3.12 -14.30
C ARG A 195 8.51 4.27 -14.01
N GLN A 196 7.73 4.17 -12.93
CA GLN A 196 6.81 5.23 -12.54
C GLN A 196 7.58 6.53 -12.21
N GLY A 197 8.71 6.43 -11.53
CA GLY A 197 9.56 7.58 -11.24
C GLY A 197 10.17 8.19 -12.51
N ALA A 198 10.61 7.37 -13.45
CA ALA A 198 11.10 7.84 -14.75
C ALA A 198 10.01 8.57 -15.56
N ASP A 199 8.76 8.10 -15.53
CA ASP A 199 7.63 8.75 -16.20
C ASP A 199 7.33 10.13 -15.56
N LEU A 200 7.41 10.26 -14.23
CA LEU A 200 7.30 11.56 -13.54
C LEU A 200 8.47 12.50 -13.84
N ALA A 201 9.69 11.97 -13.90
CA ALA A 201 10.88 12.76 -14.24
C ALA A 201 10.81 13.29 -15.68
N ALA A 202 10.31 12.47 -16.62
CA ALA A 202 10.04 12.89 -17.99
C ALA A 202 8.96 13.97 -18.07
N ALA A 203 8.05 14.04 -17.09
CA ALA A 203 7.05 15.10 -16.94
C ALA A 203 7.59 16.35 -16.21
N GLY A 204 8.87 16.39 -15.82
CA GLY A 204 9.55 17.55 -15.26
C GLY A 204 9.77 17.54 -13.74
N ALA A 205 9.40 16.47 -13.03
CA ALA A 205 9.64 16.35 -11.60
C ALA A 205 11.10 15.94 -11.27
N ARG A 206 11.63 16.38 -10.13
CA ARG A 206 12.82 15.79 -9.49
C ARG A 206 12.37 14.55 -8.74
N VAL A 207 12.82 13.37 -9.16
CA VAL A 207 12.33 12.10 -8.60
C VAL A 207 13.45 11.28 -8.01
N GLU A 208 13.26 10.81 -6.78
CA GLU A 208 14.10 9.80 -6.14
C GLU A 208 13.26 8.55 -5.87
N VAL A 209 13.70 7.40 -6.37
CA VAL A 209 13.02 6.11 -6.14
C VAL A 209 13.90 5.24 -5.27
N ILE A 210 13.40 4.91 -4.07
CA ILE A 210 14.09 4.10 -3.09
C ILE A 210 13.42 2.73 -3.04
N THR A 211 14.15 1.71 -3.50
CA THR A 211 13.78 0.31 -3.43
C THR A 211 14.84 -0.50 -2.68
N PRO A 212 14.49 -1.65 -2.08
CA PRO A 212 15.42 -2.45 -1.29
C PRO A 212 16.64 -2.87 -2.11
N ASP A 213 17.84 -2.66 -1.57
CA ASP A 213 19.09 -3.19 -2.10
C ASP A 213 19.24 -4.70 -1.80
N ALA A 214 20.40 -5.28 -2.13
CA ALA A 214 20.63 -6.72 -1.94
C ALA A 214 20.55 -7.14 -0.47
N ASP A 215 21.12 -6.33 0.43
CA ASP A 215 21.18 -6.62 1.85
C ASP A 215 19.78 -6.48 2.49
N SER A 216 19.02 -5.46 2.11
CA SER A 216 17.63 -5.28 2.53
C SER A 216 16.74 -6.46 2.08
N ARG A 217 16.91 -6.92 0.84
CA ARG A 217 16.18 -8.10 0.34
C ARG A 217 16.57 -9.38 1.06
N ALA A 218 17.83 -9.52 1.45
CA ALA A 218 18.29 -10.66 2.25
C ALA A 218 17.68 -10.63 3.66
N ALA A 219 17.60 -9.43 4.28
CA ALA A 219 16.97 -9.23 5.58
C ALA A 219 15.47 -9.54 5.58
N PHE A 220 14.74 -9.18 4.51
CA PHE A 220 13.32 -9.53 4.35
C PHE A 220 13.06 -11.04 4.22
N GLY A 221 14.09 -11.83 3.92
CA GLY A 221 13.98 -13.26 3.73
C GLY A 221 12.98 -13.66 2.62
N ARG A 222 12.28 -14.78 2.84
CA ARG A 222 11.28 -15.30 1.88
C ARG A 222 9.88 -14.70 2.08
N ASN A 223 9.68 -13.94 3.15
CA ASN A 223 8.39 -13.37 3.52
C ASN A 223 8.59 -11.97 4.12
N ALA A 224 8.45 -10.93 3.32
CA ALA A 224 8.57 -9.55 3.79
C ALA A 224 7.48 -9.13 4.80
N LEU A 225 6.45 -9.96 5.00
CA LEU A 225 5.40 -9.76 6.00
C LEU A 225 5.70 -10.50 7.32
N ASP A 226 6.87 -11.13 7.46
CA ASP A 226 7.26 -11.85 8.67
C ASP A 226 7.80 -10.87 9.72
N PRO A 227 7.12 -10.70 10.87
CA PRO A 227 7.56 -9.79 11.92
C PRO A 227 8.94 -10.19 12.50
N ALA A 228 9.35 -11.46 12.37
CA ALA A 228 10.64 -11.95 12.83
C ALA A 228 11.85 -11.32 12.11
N HIS A 229 11.62 -10.62 10.99
CA HIS A 229 12.66 -9.89 10.26
C HIS A 229 12.83 -8.43 10.71
N ARG A 230 12.06 -7.97 11.71
CA ARG A 230 12.25 -6.64 12.32
C ARG A 230 13.57 -6.59 13.10
N ALA A 231 14.18 -5.41 13.13
CA ALA A 231 15.26 -5.16 14.08
C ALA A 231 14.71 -5.23 15.52
N ALA A 232 15.57 -5.54 16.48
CA ALA A 232 15.20 -5.43 17.88
C ALA A 232 14.93 -3.96 18.22
N ALA A 233 13.90 -3.73 19.07
CA ALA A 233 13.65 -2.44 19.71
C ALA A 233 14.80 -2.06 20.65
#